data_AF-A0A932NUL6-F1
#
_entry.id   AF-A0A932NUL6-F1
#
_cell.length_a   1.000
_cell.length_b   1.000
_cell.length_c   1.000
_cell.angle_alpha   90.00
_cell.angle_beta   90.00
_cell.angle_gamma   90.00
#
_symmetry.space_group_name_H-M   'P 1'
#
loop_
_entity.id
_entity.type
_entity.pdbx_description
1 polymer ?
#
loop_
_entity_poly.entity_id
_entity_poly.type
_entity_poly.pdbx_seq_one_letter_code
_entity_poly.pdbx_strand_id
1 'polypeptide(L)'
;MIFCSRGCPARHCTLGFPSDGRVPTCSVPAMEGWKYTLYADVTPAPIILDNNLSALPRTHQELIIEQTLRAGFRQVDANSGFEPRSMRPETIVRWRRLPLLAWRFAYDELAERPDVLRTLELLDAAGIPRRKCRIYCVAGNEPLEACEQRVREIQGWGCLPIVQRRRPLDWIGGPLPTLFDWTEQRLIDFQRWGNRLSKTIPFRAYRRSCKDRYKAGVLLCGHDACQEHDLYGASADDRAL
;
A
#
# COMPACT_ATOMS: atom_id res chain seq x y z
N MET A 1 -9.64 -18.36 1.02
CA MET A 1 -9.46 -17.19 0.11
C MET A 1 -10.09 -17.53 -1.23
N ILE A 2 -10.59 -16.54 -1.98
CA ILE A 2 -11.27 -16.76 -3.25
C ILE A 2 -10.90 -15.70 -4.29
N PHE A 3 -10.90 -16.10 -5.56
CA PHE A 3 -11.01 -15.21 -6.71
C PHE A 3 -12.40 -15.39 -7.33
N CYS A 4 -13.12 -14.30 -7.50
CA CYS A 4 -14.45 -14.21 -8.10
C CYS A 4 -14.39 -13.75 -9.57
N SER A 5 -13.21 -13.29 -9.99
CA SER A 5 -12.90 -12.92 -11.37
C SER A 5 -11.39 -13.04 -11.62
N ARG A 6 -11.02 -12.98 -12.89
CA ARG A 6 -9.64 -12.82 -13.36
C ARG A 6 -9.54 -11.71 -14.41
N GLY A 7 -8.32 -11.23 -14.64
CA GLY A 7 -8.00 -10.13 -15.53
C GLY A 7 -8.06 -8.78 -14.82
N CYS A 8 -7.53 -7.74 -15.47
CA CYS A 8 -7.61 -6.37 -14.97
C CYS A 8 -7.70 -5.37 -16.13
N PRO A 9 -8.74 -4.51 -16.18
CA PRO A 9 -8.94 -3.57 -17.27
C PRO A 9 -8.12 -2.28 -17.14
N ALA A 10 -7.19 -2.19 -16.18
CA ALA A 10 -6.35 -1.01 -15.97
C ALA A 10 -5.28 -0.87 -17.07
N ARG A 11 -5.70 -0.44 -18.27
CA ARG A 11 -4.87 -0.33 -19.48
C ARG A 11 -3.68 0.63 -19.37
N HIS A 12 -3.69 1.51 -18.37
CA HIS A 12 -2.62 2.47 -18.09
C HIS A 12 -1.89 2.16 -16.77
N CYS A 13 -1.95 0.91 -16.30
CA CYS A 13 -1.17 0.48 -15.15
C CYS A 13 0.30 0.33 -15.54
N THR A 14 1.14 1.22 -15.03
CA THR A 14 2.59 1.29 -15.27
C THR A 14 3.35 0.11 -14.66
N LEU A 15 2.76 -0.59 -13.69
CA LEU A 15 3.32 -1.85 -13.17
C LEU A 15 3.17 -3.02 -14.15
N GLY A 16 2.12 -3.03 -14.97
CA GLY A 16 1.90 -4.06 -16.01
C GLY A 16 2.45 -3.66 -17.37
N PHE A 17 2.38 -2.36 -17.70
CA PHE A 17 2.79 -1.77 -18.97
C PHE A 17 3.60 -0.49 -18.73
N PRO A 18 4.83 -0.63 -18.24
CA PRO A 18 5.73 0.51 -18.13
C PRO A 18 5.99 1.13 -19.51
N SER A 19 5.69 2.43 -19.66
CA SER A 19 5.95 3.20 -20.88
C SER A 19 7.42 3.61 -21.05
N ASP A 20 8.22 3.44 -20.01
CA ASP A 20 9.64 3.77 -19.91
C ASP A 20 10.55 2.57 -20.18
N GLY A 21 10.00 1.45 -20.65
CA GLY A 21 10.77 0.27 -21.09
C GLY A 21 11.33 -0.61 -19.96
N ARG A 22 11.10 -0.27 -18.68
CA ARG A 22 11.45 -1.17 -17.56
C ARG A 22 10.66 -2.48 -17.64
N VAL A 23 11.17 -3.54 -17.02
CA VAL A 23 10.44 -4.81 -16.99
C VAL A 23 9.17 -4.67 -16.13
N PRO A 24 8.01 -5.19 -16.57
CA PRO A 24 6.80 -5.23 -15.77
C PRO A 24 6.97 -5.97 -14.44
N THR A 25 6.10 -5.65 -13.50
CA THR A 25 6.05 -6.24 -12.15
C THR A 25 4.69 -6.85 -11.82
N CYS A 26 3.63 -6.47 -12.56
CA CYS A 26 2.29 -7.03 -12.42
C CYS A 26 2.03 -8.11 -13.48
N SER A 27 1.77 -9.35 -13.04
CA SER A 27 1.62 -10.51 -13.92
C SER A 27 0.26 -10.59 -14.61
N VAL A 28 -0.75 -9.88 -14.06
CA VAL A 28 -2.15 -10.00 -14.48
C VAL A 28 -2.33 -9.80 -15.98
N PRO A 29 -1.78 -8.77 -16.64
CA PRO A 29 -2.03 -8.58 -18.07
C PRO A 29 -1.47 -9.71 -18.94
N ALA A 30 -0.35 -10.33 -18.54
CA ALA A 30 0.27 -11.43 -19.25
C ALA A 30 -0.43 -12.78 -18.99
N MET A 31 -0.84 -13.02 -17.73
CA MET A 31 -1.39 -14.32 -17.30
C MET A 31 -2.91 -14.42 -17.44
N GLU A 32 -3.62 -13.32 -17.23
CA GLU A 32 -5.09 -13.30 -17.12
C GLU A 32 -5.76 -12.38 -18.15
N GLY A 33 -5.01 -11.42 -18.69
CA GLY A 33 -5.47 -10.51 -19.73
C GLY A 33 -6.14 -9.22 -19.20
N TRP A 34 -6.53 -8.37 -20.15
CA TRP A 34 -7.08 -7.02 -19.91
C TRP A 34 -8.60 -6.96 -19.89
N LYS A 35 -9.28 -8.09 -20.10
CA LYS A 35 -10.73 -8.21 -19.96
C LYS A 35 -11.01 -9.08 -18.75
N TYR A 36 -12.05 -8.74 -18.01
CA TYR A 36 -12.48 -9.62 -16.95
C TYR A 36 -13.02 -10.93 -17.52
N THR A 37 -12.60 -12.03 -16.91
CA THR A 37 -13.36 -13.28 -16.88
C THR A 37 -14.11 -13.30 -15.54
N LEU A 38 -15.43 -13.29 -15.59
CA LEU A 38 -16.30 -13.27 -14.41
C LEU A 38 -16.75 -14.70 -14.08
N TYR A 39 -16.68 -15.09 -12.80
CA TYR A 39 -17.14 -16.42 -12.36
C TYR A 39 -18.56 -16.34 -11.84
N ALA A 40 -19.49 -17.05 -12.48
CA ALA A 40 -20.90 -17.04 -12.07
C ALA A 40 -21.14 -17.78 -10.74
N ASP A 41 -20.31 -18.76 -10.43
CA ASP A 41 -20.37 -19.62 -9.24
C ASP A 41 -19.40 -19.17 -8.15
N VAL A 42 -19.62 -17.96 -7.63
CA VAL A 42 -18.80 -17.42 -6.54
C VAL A 42 -19.06 -18.19 -5.24
N THR A 43 -18.09 -19.03 -4.85
CA THR A 43 -18.06 -19.64 -3.51
C THR A 43 -17.50 -18.62 -2.50
N PRO A 44 -18.30 -18.14 -1.53
CA PRO A 44 -17.87 -17.06 -0.64
C PRO A 44 -16.73 -17.50 0.29
N ALA A 45 -15.75 -16.62 0.50
CA ALA A 45 -14.67 -16.81 1.46
C ALA A 45 -14.38 -15.49 2.19
N PRO A 46 -13.84 -15.51 3.42
CA PRO A 46 -13.57 -14.29 4.17
C PRO A 46 -12.41 -13.45 3.61
N ILE A 47 -11.69 -13.93 2.58
CA ILE A 47 -10.61 -13.22 1.91
C ILE A 47 -10.87 -13.26 0.40
N ILE A 48 -11.05 -12.09 -0.22
CA ILE A 48 -11.33 -11.90 -1.65
C ILE A 48 -10.08 -11.32 -2.31
N LEU A 49 -9.63 -11.92 -3.42
CA LEU A 49 -8.33 -11.64 -4.03
C LEU A 49 -8.38 -11.19 -5.50
N ASP A 50 -9.52 -10.73 -6.01
CA ASP A 50 -9.61 -10.22 -7.38
C ASP A 50 -8.70 -9.01 -7.64
N ASN A 51 -8.09 -8.95 -8.83
CA ASN A 51 -7.07 -7.96 -9.17
C ASN A 51 -7.52 -6.49 -9.04
N ASN A 52 -8.82 -6.22 -9.21
CA ASN A 52 -9.38 -4.89 -9.11
C ASN A 52 -10.88 -4.98 -8.85
N LEU A 53 -11.30 -4.78 -7.60
CA LEU A 53 -12.70 -4.91 -7.20
C LEU A 53 -13.57 -3.73 -7.64
N SER A 54 -13.00 -2.52 -7.70
CA SER A 54 -13.76 -1.31 -8.04
C SER A 54 -14.12 -1.23 -9.52
N ALA A 55 -13.34 -1.84 -10.41
CA ALA A 55 -13.61 -1.85 -11.85
C ALA A 55 -14.50 -3.01 -12.32
N LEU A 56 -14.86 -3.95 -11.44
CA LEU A 56 -15.82 -5.01 -11.78
C LEU A 56 -17.17 -4.44 -12.21
N PRO A 57 -17.90 -5.08 -13.15
CA PRO A 57 -19.28 -4.69 -13.45
C PRO A 57 -20.14 -4.68 -12.19
N ARG A 58 -21.05 -3.70 -12.10
CA ARG A 58 -21.93 -3.53 -10.93
C ARG A 58 -22.61 -4.83 -10.52
N THR A 59 -23.20 -5.54 -11.48
CA THR A 59 -23.91 -6.81 -11.24
C THR A 59 -23.02 -7.88 -10.63
N HIS A 60 -21.74 -7.90 -11.00
CA HIS A 60 -20.77 -8.85 -10.45
C HIS A 60 -20.31 -8.47 -9.04
N GLN A 61 -20.10 -7.17 -8.77
CA GLN A 61 -19.85 -6.69 -7.41
C GLN A 61 -21.00 -7.08 -6.48
N GLU A 62 -22.25 -6.89 -6.93
CA GLU A 62 -23.45 -7.29 -6.18
C GLU A 62 -23.48 -8.80 -5.91
N LEU A 63 -23.21 -9.64 -6.92
CA LEU A 63 -23.13 -11.09 -6.74
C LEU A 63 -22.16 -11.46 -5.61
N ILE A 64 -20.94 -10.92 -5.65
CA ILE A 64 -19.91 -11.21 -4.64
C ILE A 64 -20.37 -10.77 -3.25
N ILE A 65 -20.90 -9.54 -3.14
CA ILE A 65 -21.34 -8.98 -1.86
C ILE A 65 -22.49 -9.80 -1.28
N GLU A 66 -23.51 -10.14 -2.07
CA GLU A 66 -24.66 -10.91 -1.61
C GLU A 66 -24.27 -12.33 -1.17
N GLN A 67 -23.42 -13.02 -1.93
CA GLN A 67 -22.91 -14.34 -1.53
C GLN A 67 -22.11 -14.26 -0.23
N THR A 68 -21.29 -13.21 -0.07
CA THR A 68 -20.47 -13.01 1.13
C THR A 68 -21.33 -12.68 2.36
N LEU A 69 -22.38 -11.86 2.20
CA LEU A 69 -23.34 -11.56 3.27
C LEU A 69 -24.11 -12.81 3.71
N ARG A 70 -24.59 -13.63 2.77
CA ARG A 70 -25.28 -14.89 3.05
C ARG A 70 -24.41 -15.89 3.82
N ALA A 71 -23.11 -15.89 3.56
CA ALA A 71 -22.17 -16.73 4.30
C ALA A 71 -21.97 -16.29 5.77
N GLY A 72 -22.38 -15.07 6.14
CA GLY A 72 -22.41 -14.63 7.54
C GLY A 72 -21.02 -14.40 8.18
N PHE A 73 -19.99 -14.10 7.39
CA PHE A 73 -18.66 -13.86 7.94
C PHE A 73 -18.64 -12.61 8.83
N ARG A 74 -18.04 -12.74 10.03
CA ARG A 74 -17.87 -11.61 10.97
C ARG A 74 -16.92 -10.53 10.46
N GLN A 75 -15.98 -10.91 9.61
CA GLN A 75 -14.98 -10.03 9.04
C GLN A 75 -14.59 -10.52 7.65
N VAL A 76 -14.40 -9.58 6.72
CA VAL A 76 -13.99 -9.85 5.33
C VAL A 76 -12.76 -9.02 5.00
N ASP A 77 -11.78 -9.60 4.32
CA ASP A 77 -10.62 -8.90 3.77
C ASP A 77 -10.67 -8.91 2.24
N ALA A 78 -10.99 -7.75 1.65
CA ALA A 78 -10.86 -7.48 0.23
C ALA A 78 -9.39 -7.22 -0.11
N ASN A 79 -8.58 -8.28 -0.09
CA ASN A 79 -7.14 -8.22 0.09
C ASN A 79 -6.37 -7.78 -1.18
N SER A 80 -6.89 -8.07 -2.38
CA SER A 80 -6.34 -7.56 -3.65
C SER A 80 -6.84 -6.16 -4.04
N GLY A 81 -7.60 -5.53 -3.13
CA GLY A 81 -7.84 -4.09 -3.12
C GLY A 81 -8.75 -3.53 -4.22
N PHE A 82 -9.00 -2.24 -4.04
CA PHE A 82 -9.65 -1.35 -4.98
C PHE A 82 -8.56 -0.58 -5.75
N GLU A 83 -8.89 -0.10 -6.93
CA GLU A 83 -8.04 0.75 -7.74
C GLU A 83 -8.55 2.19 -7.66
N PRO A 84 -7.74 3.17 -7.19
CA PRO A 84 -8.17 4.56 -7.03
C PRO A 84 -8.76 5.18 -8.30
N ARG A 85 -8.21 4.85 -9.48
CA ARG A 85 -8.71 5.37 -10.77
C ARG A 85 -10.13 4.93 -11.11
N SER A 86 -10.52 3.73 -10.68
CA SER A 86 -11.87 3.18 -10.90
C SER A 86 -12.81 3.33 -9.70
N MET A 87 -12.33 3.90 -8.58
CA MET A 87 -13.16 4.13 -7.41
C MET A 87 -14.22 5.21 -7.69
N ARG A 88 -15.46 4.95 -7.27
CA ARG A 88 -16.63 5.82 -7.45
C ARG A 88 -17.50 5.80 -6.17
N PRO A 89 -18.31 6.83 -5.89
CA PRO A 89 -19.17 6.87 -4.70
C PRO A 89 -20.05 5.61 -4.56
N GLU A 90 -20.63 5.14 -5.66
CA GLU A 90 -21.53 3.98 -5.67
C GLU A 90 -20.78 2.68 -5.36
N THR A 91 -19.50 2.59 -5.69
CA THR A 91 -18.65 1.45 -5.30
C THR A 91 -18.51 1.40 -3.78
N ILE A 92 -18.30 2.55 -3.13
CA ILE A 92 -18.20 2.60 -1.66
C ILE A 92 -19.54 2.21 -1.02
N VAL A 93 -20.65 2.73 -1.53
CA VAL A 93 -22.00 2.39 -1.06
C VAL A 93 -22.27 0.88 -1.14
N ARG A 94 -21.83 0.21 -2.20
CA ARG A 94 -21.97 -1.24 -2.33
C ARG A 94 -21.11 -1.99 -1.32
N TRP A 95 -19.79 -1.75 -1.35
CA TRP A 95 -18.82 -2.55 -0.60
C TRP A 95 -18.85 -2.30 0.91
N ARG A 96 -19.32 -1.14 1.37
CA ARG A 96 -19.49 -0.86 2.82
C ARG A 96 -20.52 -1.74 3.52
N ARG A 97 -21.37 -2.47 2.77
CA ARG A 97 -22.31 -3.45 3.33
C ARG A 97 -21.58 -4.62 3.99
N LEU A 98 -20.37 -4.94 3.53
CA LEU A 98 -19.56 -6.00 4.12
C LEU A 98 -18.81 -5.50 5.37
N PRO A 99 -18.56 -6.36 6.37
CA PRO A 99 -17.74 -6.04 7.54
C PRO A 99 -16.25 -6.05 7.16
N LEU A 100 -15.84 -5.10 6.31
CA LEU A 100 -14.48 -5.02 5.81
C LEU A 100 -13.49 -4.72 6.94
N LEU A 101 -12.44 -5.56 7.02
CA LEU A 101 -11.28 -5.36 7.89
C LEU A 101 -10.56 -4.06 7.53
N ALA A 102 -10.39 -3.82 6.23
CA ALA A 102 -9.68 -2.67 5.69
C ALA A 102 -10.19 -2.34 4.29
N TRP A 103 -10.01 -1.07 3.91
CA TRP A 103 -10.05 -0.62 2.52
C TRP A 103 -8.62 -0.62 1.99
N ARG A 104 -8.34 -1.52 1.05
CA ARG A 104 -7.01 -1.67 0.46
C ARG A 104 -7.01 -1.09 -0.93
N PHE A 105 -5.97 -0.34 -1.29
CA PHE A 105 -5.79 0.17 -2.64
C PHE A 105 -4.33 0.56 -2.87
N ALA A 106 -3.93 0.72 -4.12
CA ALA A 106 -2.56 1.05 -4.50
C ALA A 106 -2.30 2.57 -4.49
N TYR A 107 -1.07 2.93 -4.16
CA TYR A 107 -0.42 4.21 -4.46
C TYR A 107 1.02 3.86 -4.84
N ASP A 108 1.18 3.34 -6.05
CA ASP A 108 2.44 2.75 -6.51
C ASP A 108 3.33 3.76 -7.21
N GLU A 109 2.78 4.83 -7.76
CA GLU A 109 3.56 5.91 -8.39
C GLU A 109 3.12 7.29 -7.89
N LEU A 110 4.04 8.25 -7.76
CA LEU A 110 3.68 9.60 -7.30
C LEU A 110 2.60 10.26 -8.18
N ALA A 111 2.57 9.93 -9.48
CA ALA A 111 1.57 10.40 -10.42
C ALA A 111 0.13 9.99 -10.04
N GLU A 112 -0.07 8.91 -9.28
CA GLU A 112 -1.38 8.41 -8.85
C GLU A 112 -1.96 9.20 -7.66
N ARG A 113 -1.20 10.14 -7.08
CA ARG A 113 -1.59 10.93 -5.89
C ARG A 113 -2.98 11.55 -6.01
N PRO A 114 -3.38 12.18 -7.13
CA PRO A 114 -4.71 12.80 -7.23
C PRO A 114 -5.85 11.77 -7.15
N ASP A 115 -5.66 10.56 -7.70
CA ASP A 115 -6.65 9.48 -7.64
C ASP A 115 -6.79 8.93 -6.21
N VAL A 116 -5.67 8.82 -5.50
CA VAL A 116 -5.62 8.39 -4.10
C VAL A 116 -6.32 9.39 -3.19
N LEU A 117 -6.02 10.69 -3.32
CA LEU A 117 -6.67 11.73 -2.54
C LEU A 117 -8.18 11.77 -2.77
N ARG A 118 -8.63 11.66 -4.02
CA ARG A 118 -10.06 11.51 -4.33
C ARG A 118 -10.68 10.28 -3.68
N THR A 119 -10.01 9.13 -3.75
CA THR A 119 -10.51 7.89 -3.10
C THR A 119 -10.66 8.08 -1.60
N LEU A 120 -9.68 8.74 -0.97
CA LEU A 120 -9.70 9.10 0.42
C LEU A 120 -10.87 10.06 0.74
N GLU A 121 -11.13 11.10 -0.04
CA GLU A 121 -12.28 11.99 0.13
C GLU A 121 -13.62 11.24 0.08
N LEU A 122 -13.78 10.32 -0.87
CA LEU A 122 -14.99 9.51 -1.00
C LEU A 122 -15.20 8.59 0.22
N LEU A 123 -14.11 8.03 0.77
CA LEU A 123 -14.15 7.21 1.98
C LEU A 123 -14.52 8.04 3.22
N ASP A 124 -13.99 9.26 3.33
CA ASP A 124 -14.32 10.19 4.42
C ASP A 124 -15.80 10.60 4.37
N ALA A 125 -16.31 10.94 3.17
CA ALA A 125 -17.71 11.26 2.97
C ALA A 125 -18.64 10.09 3.34
N ALA A 126 -18.17 8.85 3.23
CA ALA A 126 -18.89 7.66 3.67
C ALA A 126 -18.75 7.34 5.17
N GLY A 127 -17.95 8.12 5.93
CA GLY A 127 -17.68 7.92 7.35
C GLY A 127 -16.67 6.79 7.64
N ILE A 128 -15.85 6.41 6.66
CA ILE A 128 -14.83 5.37 6.83
C ILE A 128 -13.57 5.99 7.46
N PRO A 129 -13.12 5.50 8.63
CA PRO A 129 -11.97 6.09 9.30
C PRO A 129 -10.66 5.77 8.58
N ARG A 130 -9.77 6.76 8.47
CA ARG A 130 -8.42 6.65 7.86
C ARG A 130 -7.62 5.43 8.32
N ARG A 131 -7.71 5.06 9.60
CA ARG A 131 -7.04 3.86 10.16
C ARG A 131 -7.45 2.53 9.50
N LYS A 132 -8.59 2.48 8.80
CA LYS A 132 -9.03 1.31 8.01
C LYS A 132 -8.44 1.30 6.60
N CYS A 133 -7.78 2.36 6.15
CA CYS A 133 -7.16 2.44 4.84
C CYS A 133 -5.75 1.84 4.91
N ARG A 134 -5.51 0.79 4.12
CA ARG A 134 -4.22 0.11 3.97
C ARG A 134 -3.76 0.32 2.54
N ILE A 135 -2.77 1.18 2.34
CA ILE A 135 -2.38 1.62 1.01
C ILE A 135 -1.11 0.87 0.60
N TYR A 136 -1.20 0.05 -0.43
CA TYR A 136 -0.04 -0.61 -1.02
C TYR A 136 0.83 0.43 -1.74
N CYS A 137 2.14 0.30 -1.61
CA CYS A 137 3.07 1.10 -2.38
C CYS A 137 4.30 0.25 -2.73
N VAL A 138 4.65 0.20 -4.01
CA VAL A 138 5.89 -0.41 -4.49
C VAL A 138 7.08 0.50 -4.15
N ALA A 139 8.19 -0.09 -3.75
CA ALA A 139 9.49 0.54 -3.60
C ALA A 139 10.45 0.00 -4.68
N GLY A 140 11.26 0.86 -5.28
CA GLY A 140 12.18 0.46 -6.36
C GLY A 140 11.67 0.69 -7.77
N ASN A 141 10.43 1.16 -7.93
CA ASN A 141 9.85 1.55 -9.21
C ASN A 141 10.03 3.05 -9.53
N GLU A 142 10.44 3.85 -8.55
CA GLU A 142 10.87 5.25 -8.66
C GLU A 142 12.09 5.48 -7.74
N PRO A 143 12.80 6.63 -7.83
CA PRO A 143 13.89 6.95 -6.91
C PRO A 143 13.50 6.84 -5.43
N LEU A 144 14.50 6.63 -4.56
CA LEU A 144 14.29 6.46 -3.12
C LEU A 144 13.46 7.58 -2.50
N GLU A 145 13.76 8.83 -2.85
CA GLU A 145 13.08 10.01 -2.33
C GLU A 145 11.57 9.98 -2.64
N ALA A 146 11.19 9.64 -3.87
CA ALA A 146 9.79 9.52 -4.27
C ALA A 146 9.07 8.39 -3.52
N CYS A 147 9.73 7.25 -3.32
CA CYS A 147 9.18 6.15 -2.54
C CYS A 147 9.03 6.52 -1.06
N GLU A 148 10.01 7.23 -0.46
CA GLU A 148 9.92 7.72 0.91
C GLU A 148 8.78 8.75 1.06
N GLN A 149 8.67 9.68 0.11
CA GLN A 149 7.58 10.65 0.07
C GLN A 149 6.22 9.96 0.12
N ARG A 150 5.98 8.93 -0.71
CA ARG A 150 4.71 8.18 -0.66
C ARG A 150 4.42 7.59 0.72
N VAL A 151 5.40 6.93 1.33
CA VAL A 151 5.24 6.34 2.68
C VAL A 151 4.88 7.44 3.69
N ARG A 152 5.53 8.61 3.60
CA ARG A 152 5.25 9.76 4.46
C ARG A 152 3.88 10.35 4.24
N GLU A 153 3.45 10.51 3.00
CA GLU A 153 2.12 11.01 2.66
C GLU A 153 1.03 10.10 3.19
N ILE A 154 1.14 8.78 2.95
CA ILE A 154 0.17 7.78 3.47
C ILE A 154 0.04 7.89 5.00
N GLN A 155 1.17 8.07 5.70
CA GLN A 155 1.17 8.27 7.15
C GLN A 155 0.56 9.60 7.57
N GLY A 156 0.89 10.68 6.86
CA GLY A 156 0.32 12.01 7.08
C GLY A 156 -1.20 12.04 6.91
N TRP A 157 -1.74 11.21 6.01
CA TRP A 157 -3.18 11.01 5.85
C TRP A 157 -3.83 10.13 6.93
N GLY A 158 -3.06 9.66 7.92
CA GLY A 158 -3.55 8.76 8.97
C GLY A 158 -3.84 7.33 8.49
N CYS A 159 -3.31 6.95 7.33
CA CYS A 159 -3.48 5.62 6.72
C CYS A 159 -2.28 4.72 7.04
N LEU A 160 -2.40 3.42 6.75
CA LEU A 160 -1.31 2.46 6.94
C LEU A 160 -0.61 2.17 5.59
N PRO A 161 0.67 2.53 5.41
CA PRO A 161 1.42 2.10 4.23
C PRO A 161 1.75 0.61 4.31
N ILE A 162 1.61 -0.08 3.18
CA ILE A 162 2.03 -1.46 2.98
C ILE A 162 3.07 -1.48 1.86
N VAL A 163 4.33 -1.45 2.23
CA VAL A 163 5.45 -1.36 1.28
C VAL A 163 5.75 -2.73 0.69
N GLN A 164 5.75 -2.81 -0.63
CA GLN A 164 6.16 -3.96 -1.42
C GLN A 164 7.48 -3.64 -2.14
N ARG A 165 8.36 -4.62 -2.29
CA ARG A 165 9.58 -4.44 -3.09
C ARG A 165 9.24 -4.69 -4.56
N ARG A 166 9.73 -3.84 -5.45
CA ARG A 166 9.70 -4.09 -6.88
C ARG A 166 10.41 -5.42 -7.15
N ARG A 167 9.71 -6.32 -7.84
CA ARG A 167 10.27 -7.57 -8.34
C ARG A 167 9.86 -7.71 -9.81
N PRO A 168 10.81 -7.69 -10.76
CA PRO A 168 10.51 -7.96 -12.16
C PRO A 168 9.81 -9.30 -12.34
N LEU A 169 8.85 -9.39 -13.26
CA LEU A 169 8.10 -10.63 -13.52
C LEU A 169 8.95 -11.79 -14.01
N ASP A 170 9.98 -11.49 -14.78
CA ASP A 170 10.92 -12.45 -15.34
C ASP A 170 12.03 -12.84 -14.34
N TRP A 171 12.01 -12.31 -13.11
CA TRP A 171 13.02 -12.63 -12.12
C TRP A 171 12.80 -14.02 -11.50
N ILE A 172 13.64 -14.95 -11.95
CA ILE A 172 13.64 -16.36 -11.55
C ILE A 172 14.66 -16.69 -10.43
N GLY A 173 15.50 -15.72 -10.02
CA GLY A 173 16.48 -15.88 -8.94
C GLY A 173 17.73 -15.01 -9.14
N GLY A 174 18.70 -15.15 -8.23
CA GLY A 174 19.92 -14.33 -8.20
C GLY A 174 19.69 -12.97 -7.52
N PRO A 175 20.62 -12.01 -7.64
CA PRO A 175 20.42 -10.65 -7.12
C PRO A 175 19.19 -9.98 -7.76
N LEU A 176 18.47 -9.17 -6.99
CA LEU A 176 17.28 -8.48 -7.48
C LEU A 176 17.68 -7.34 -8.44
N PRO A 177 17.17 -7.30 -9.69
CA PRO A 177 17.45 -6.20 -10.61
C PRO A 177 16.85 -4.90 -10.08
N THR A 178 17.73 -3.99 -9.65
CA THR A 178 17.34 -2.70 -9.11
C THR A 178 17.35 -1.62 -10.19
N LEU A 179 16.57 -0.55 -9.96
CA LEU A 179 16.51 0.64 -10.79
C LEU A 179 16.95 1.86 -9.96
N PHE A 180 17.22 2.99 -10.62
CA PHE A 180 17.56 4.26 -9.96
C PHE A 180 18.72 4.12 -8.97
N ASP A 181 18.57 4.67 -7.76
CA ASP A 181 19.52 4.69 -6.66
C ASP A 181 19.35 3.51 -5.68
N TRP A 182 18.62 2.47 -6.10
CA TRP A 182 18.35 1.30 -5.27
C TRP A 182 19.43 0.23 -5.35
N THR A 183 19.67 -0.41 -4.21
CA THR A 183 20.33 -1.72 -4.11
C THR A 183 19.35 -2.73 -3.53
N GLU A 184 19.59 -4.02 -3.73
CA GLU A 184 18.74 -5.08 -3.16
C GLU A 184 18.61 -4.93 -1.64
N GLN A 185 19.73 -4.68 -0.95
CA GLN A 185 19.73 -4.46 0.50
C GLN A 185 18.91 -3.22 0.89
N ARG A 186 19.01 -2.11 0.14
CA ARG A 186 18.19 -0.92 0.38
C ARG A 186 16.70 -1.22 0.22
N LEU A 187 16.29 -2.04 -0.75
CA LEU A 187 14.89 -2.43 -0.91
C LEU A 187 14.37 -3.28 0.26
N ILE A 188 15.17 -4.23 0.73
CA ILE A 188 14.86 -5.05 1.92
C ILE A 188 14.68 -4.15 3.15
N ASP A 189 15.64 -3.26 3.37
CA ASP A 189 15.64 -2.33 4.49
C ASP A 189 14.49 -1.34 4.43
N PHE A 190 14.21 -0.78 3.26
CA PHE A 190 13.12 0.16 3.04
C PHE A 190 11.75 -0.51 3.24
N GLN A 191 11.55 -1.74 2.77
CA GLN A 191 10.32 -2.49 3.04
C GLN A 191 10.11 -2.70 4.54
N ARG A 192 11.17 -3.13 5.26
CA ARG A 192 11.09 -3.33 6.72
C ARG A 192 10.80 -2.02 7.44
N TRP A 193 11.52 -0.96 7.10
CA TRP A 193 11.33 0.38 7.64
C TRP A 193 9.90 0.87 7.38
N GLY A 194 9.45 0.86 6.13
CA GLY A 194 8.14 1.34 5.71
C GLY A 194 6.99 0.64 6.42
N ASN A 195 7.09 -0.67 6.61
CA ASN A 195 6.04 -1.48 7.25
C ASN A 195 6.06 -1.48 8.78
N ARG A 196 7.16 -1.06 9.43
CA ARG A 196 7.32 -1.21 10.90
C ARG A 196 7.78 0.06 11.62
N LEU A 197 8.71 0.81 11.04
CA LEU A 197 9.48 1.85 11.74
C LEU A 197 9.30 3.25 11.14
N SER A 198 8.65 3.36 10.00
CA SER A 198 8.47 4.63 9.29
C SER A 198 7.75 5.68 10.15
N LYS A 199 6.87 5.29 11.06
CA LYS A 199 6.19 6.22 11.98
C LYS A 199 7.14 6.88 13.01
N THR A 200 8.27 6.26 13.29
CA THR A 200 9.15 6.67 14.39
C THR A 200 10.44 7.30 13.91
N ILE A 201 10.97 6.87 12.75
CA ILE A 201 12.25 7.36 12.25
C ILE A 201 12.25 7.64 10.74
N PRO A 202 13.02 8.64 10.24
CA PRO A 202 13.32 8.80 8.83
C PRO A 202 14.20 7.68 8.29
N PHE A 203 14.05 7.34 7.00
CA PHE A 203 14.80 6.22 6.44
C PHE A 203 16.30 6.46 6.50
N ARG A 204 16.77 7.71 6.36
CA ARG A 204 18.18 8.10 6.57
C ARG A 204 18.75 7.69 7.95
N ALA A 205 17.90 7.63 8.98
CA ALA A 205 18.27 7.23 10.33
C ALA A 205 18.06 5.72 10.59
N TYR A 206 17.47 4.99 9.63
CA TYR A 206 17.27 3.55 9.77
C TYR A 206 18.61 2.81 9.85
N ARG A 207 18.66 1.84 10.75
CA ARG A 207 19.73 0.86 10.88
C ARG A 207 19.10 -0.52 11.02
N ARG A 208 19.76 -1.57 10.50
CA ARG A 208 19.23 -2.95 10.57
C ARG A 208 19.04 -3.45 12.00
N SER A 209 19.83 -2.92 12.93
CA SER A 209 19.75 -3.15 14.37
C SER A 209 18.56 -2.47 15.05
N CYS A 210 17.86 -1.52 14.38
CA CYS A 210 16.64 -0.91 14.90
C CYS A 210 15.60 -2.00 15.17
N LYS A 211 15.20 -2.14 16.43
CA LYS A 211 14.15 -3.07 16.83
C LYS A 211 12.80 -2.37 16.85
N ASP A 212 11.76 -3.14 16.58
CA ASP A 212 10.38 -2.74 16.78
C ASP A 212 10.10 -2.76 18.30
N ARG A 213 10.63 -1.76 19.02
CA ARG A 213 10.46 -1.61 20.46
C ARG A 213 9.64 -0.35 20.70
N TYR A 214 8.32 -0.52 20.74
CA TYR A 214 7.42 0.49 21.29
C TYR A 214 7.61 0.51 22.81
N LYS A 215 8.58 1.30 23.31
CA LYS A 215 8.64 1.72 24.71
C LYS A 215 8.84 3.23 24.75
N ALA A 216 7.81 3.93 25.20
CA ALA A 216 7.87 5.30 25.71
C ALA A 216 8.70 6.31 24.87
N GLY A 217 8.46 6.36 23.55
CA GLY A 217 8.95 7.48 22.72
C GLY A 217 10.43 7.48 22.34
N VAL A 218 11.21 6.43 22.65
CA VAL A 218 12.63 6.34 22.26
C VAL A 218 12.92 5.06 21.49
N LEU A 219 13.50 5.22 20.30
CA LEU A 219 13.96 4.11 19.48
C LEU A 219 15.31 3.59 20.02
N LEU A 220 15.30 2.45 20.70
CA LEU A 220 16.55 1.80 21.13
C LEU A 220 17.20 1.09 19.93
N CYS A 221 18.24 1.69 19.37
CA CYS A 221 19.17 0.99 18.49
C CYS A 221 20.10 0.12 19.36
N GLY A 222 20.25 -1.16 19.00
CA GLY A 222 21.12 -2.07 19.76
C GLY A 222 22.60 -1.77 19.51
N HIS A 223 23.32 -1.57 20.61
CA HIS A 223 24.73 -1.22 20.79
C HIS A 223 25.06 0.27 20.66
N ASP A 224 25.07 0.91 21.84
CA ASP A 224 25.92 2.01 22.31
C ASP A 224 26.25 3.17 21.36
N ALA A 225 25.94 4.38 21.85
CA ALA A 225 26.33 5.70 21.33
C ALA A 225 25.54 6.24 20.12
N CYS A 226 24.36 6.80 20.41
CA CYS A 226 24.05 8.11 19.84
C CYS A 226 24.30 9.12 20.97
N GLN A 227 25.52 9.67 21.03
CA GLN A 227 25.75 10.86 21.83
C GLN A 227 24.85 11.97 21.28
N GLU A 228 23.97 12.46 22.13
CA GLU A 228 23.36 13.77 21.96
C GLU A 228 24.50 14.80 21.96
N HIS A 229 24.72 15.44 20.82
CA HIS A 229 25.41 16.73 20.77
C HIS A 229 24.48 17.69 20.04
N ASP A 230 23.79 18.48 20.88
CA ASP A 230 23.43 19.89 20.70
C ASP A 230 23.32 20.43 19.28
N LEU A 231 22.08 20.61 18.82
CA LEU A 231 21.72 21.70 17.90
C LEU A 231 20.32 22.24 18.25
N TYR A 232 20.12 22.67 19.49
CA TYR A 232 19.18 23.73 19.85
C TYR A 232 19.83 24.60 20.91
N GLY A 233 20.52 25.65 20.46
CA GLY A 233 21.08 26.68 21.34
C GLY A 233 19.95 27.41 22.06
N ALA A 234 19.78 27.12 23.35
CA ALA A 234 19.04 27.96 24.27
C ALA A 234 19.98 29.01 24.87
N SER A 235 19.55 30.27 24.81
CA SER A 235 20.24 31.44 25.32
C SER A 235 20.60 31.30 26.80
N ALA A 236 21.88 31.51 27.12
CA ALA A 236 22.31 31.87 28.45
C ALA A 236 22.24 33.40 28.57
N ASP A 237 21.33 33.90 29.40
CA ASP A 237 21.52 35.14 30.16
C ASP A 237 20.45 35.20 31.25
N ASP A 238 20.78 34.64 32.41
CA ASP A 238 20.26 35.12 33.69
C ASP A 238 21.10 34.53 34.82
N ARG A 239 22.11 35.30 35.25
CA ARG A 239 22.69 35.37 36.60
C ARG A 239 23.96 36.23 36.59
N ALA A 240 23.84 37.49 36.98
CA ALA A 240 24.71 38.12 37.98
C ALA A 240 24.32 39.61 38.21
N LEU A 241 23.62 39.84 39.32
CA LEU A 241 23.57 41.00 40.24
C LEU A 241 22.14 41.40 40.60
#